data_AF-A0A5P8K205-F1
#
_entry.id   AF-A0A5P8K205-F1
#
_cell.length_a   1.000
_cell.length_b   1.000
_cell.length_c   1.000
_cell.angle_alpha   90.00
_cell.angle_beta   90.00
_cell.angle_gamma   90.00
#
_symmetry.space_group_name_H-M   'P 1'
#
loop_
_entity.id
_entity.type
_entity.pdbx_description
1 polymer ?
#
loop_
_entity_poly.entity_id
_entity_poly.type
_entity_poly.pdbx_seq_one_letter_code
_entity_poly.pdbx_strand_id
1 'polypeptide(L)'
;MSSSGTHRPPPGPTRHVGPANRAAGPGARHQPPPCPFRRKPVDEEPSAPVSPVVVAAQSPHRAWIPRTPPPQRRTEQQPRGHTRRRPNLPTARPGTDHGQGDGGVTIIDVPNETRGHSGLAEEIEQILRDTASLIQEVTDLSCPTLVFRLLTPRAWRAEIRAWAERSLEEDLAQARLTAPEADRVRGRLTAWDASDLRPGWPMNPGLTITDHYGEPRTLITPQALHHTGVRYDRTALIRFVVHAGVHHAQIAASTGTLPPPPIRAAARVHEDSATRTLMEGHATWAEQKVAGAYFGFCREHRPREVPRSWRYRQHARLIPWLQPPADLTSLMCARAADPSPPAREDGASFVQAVIEVSGSVAPFNRIWTDPSLAPTNREITHPEAWFSRVSIEGPALL
;
A
#
# COMPACT_ATOMS: atom_id res chain seq x y z
N MET A 1 -52.53 59.83 -7.19
CA MET A 1 -52.38 58.72 -8.15
C MET A 1 -51.04 58.05 -7.84
N SER A 2 -50.94 57.35 -6.71
CA SER A 2 -51.33 55.95 -6.49
C SER A 2 -50.27 54.98 -7.03
N SER A 3 -49.21 54.79 -6.24
CA SER A 3 -48.27 53.68 -6.37
C SER A 3 -48.75 52.55 -5.47
N SER A 4 -49.16 51.46 -6.10
CA SER A 4 -49.73 50.26 -5.50
C SER A 4 -48.67 49.49 -4.72
N GLY A 5 -48.93 49.25 -3.45
CA GLY A 5 -48.14 48.37 -2.59
C GLY A 5 -48.53 46.90 -2.75
N THR A 6 -47.56 46.02 -2.51
CA THR A 6 -47.80 44.62 -2.16
C THR A 6 -46.98 44.29 -0.91
N HIS A 7 -47.66 44.38 0.24
CA HIS A 7 -47.17 43.91 1.53
C HIS A 7 -47.13 42.38 1.53
N ARG A 8 -45.95 41.80 1.79
CA ARG A 8 -45.83 40.39 2.24
C ARG A 8 -46.08 40.32 3.75
N PRO A 9 -46.90 39.37 4.24
CA PRO A 9 -47.05 39.11 5.67
C PRO A 9 -45.85 38.30 6.23
N PRO A 10 -45.55 38.45 7.54
CA PRO A 10 -44.47 37.71 8.20
C PRO A 10 -44.82 36.23 8.44
N PRO A 11 -43.83 35.32 8.50
CA PRO A 11 -44.06 33.91 8.78
C PRO A 11 -44.47 33.69 10.26
N GLY A 12 -45.54 32.93 10.45
CA GLY A 12 -46.04 32.52 11.76
C GLY A 12 -45.16 31.46 12.45
N PRO A 13 -45.34 31.29 13.78
CA PRO A 13 -44.47 30.44 14.60
C PRO A 13 -44.76 28.95 14.40
N THR A 14 -43.69 28.20 14.13
CA THR A 14 -43.66 26.73 14.10
C THR A 14 -43.91 26.15 15.48
N ARG A 15 -44.95 25.31 15.59
CA ARG A 15 -45.29 24.51 16.77
C ARG A 15 -44.18 23.49 17.06
N HIS A 16 -43.58 23.59 18.24
CA HIS A 16 -42.80 22.51 18.85
C HIS A 16 -43.74 21.37 19.29
N VAL A 17 -43.58 20.20 18.67
CA VAL A 17 -44.14 18.94 19.15
C VAL A 17 -43.15 18.34 20.13
N GLY A 18 -43.54 18.26 21.40
CA GLY A 18 -42.76 17.59 22.45
C GLY A 18 -42.86 16.07 22.34
N PRO A 19 -41.80 15.32 22.68
CA PRO A 19 -41.91 13.88 22.88
C PRO A 19 -42.47 13.57 24.27
N ALA A 20 -43.43 12.65 24.28
CA ALA A 20 -44.14 12.16 25.45
C ALA A 20 -43.22 11.34 26.38
N ASN A 21 -43.29 11.66 27.67
CA ASN A 21 -42.84 10.84 28.78
C ASN A 21 -43.56 9.48 28.76
N ARG A 22 -42.81 8.38 28.70
CA ARG A 22 -43.29 7.07 29.14
C ARG A 22 -42.52 6.65 30.39
N ALA A 23 -43.30 6.37 31.42
CA ALA A 23 -42.89 5.95 32.74
C ALA A 23 -42.10 4.63 32.71
N ALA A 24 -41.01 4.60 33.46
CA ALA A 24 -40.26 3.42 33.81
C ALA A 24 -40.94 2.71 34.99
N GLY A 25 -41.34 1.46 34.79
CA GLY A 25 -41.65 0.51 35.87
C GLY A 25 -40.41 -0.34 36.19
N PRO A 26 -40.22 -0.78 37.45
CA PRO A 26 -39.05 -1.56 37.85
C PRO A 26 -39.25 -3.04 37.51
N GLY A 27 -38.57 -3.50 36.47
CA GLY A 27 -38.50 -4.91 36.09
C GLY A 27 -37.25 -5.59 36.67
N ALA A 28 -37.49 -6.70 37.37
CA ALA A 28 -36.53 -7.53 38.08
C ALA A 28 -35.25 -7.89 37.27
N ARG A 29 -34.08 -7.71 37.89
CA ARG A 29 -32.82 -8.27 37.39
C ARG A 29 -32.76 -9.76 37.74
N HIS A 30 -32.79 -10.61 36.71
CA HIS A 30 -32.35 -12.00 36.81
C HIS A 30 -30.85 -12.04 37.14
N GLN A 31 -30.52 -12.62 38.30
CA GLN A 31 -29.17 -13.08 38.62
C GLN A 31 -28.85 -14.33 37.79
N PRO A 32 -27.67 -14.44 37.15
CA PRO A 32 -27.17 -15.71 36.65
C PRO A 32 -26.67 -16.60 37.81
N PRO A 33 -26.75 -17.93 37.68
CA PRO A 33 -26.38 -18.87 38.75
C PRO A 33 -24.87 -18.88 39.01
N PRO A 34 -24.42 -19.15 40.26
CA PRO A 34 -23.02 -19.31 40.58
C PRO A 34 -22.48 -20.67 40.07
N CYS A 35 -21.38 -20.63 39.31
CA CYS A 35 -20.59 -21.82 39.00
C CYS A 35 -19.89 -22.36 40.27
N PRO A 36 -19.89 -23.69 40.51
CA PRO A 36 -19.14 -24.27 41.61
C PRO A 36 -17.76 -24.71 41.11
N PHE A 37 -16.70 -23.96 41.45
CA PHE A 37 -15.35 -24.52 41.49
C PHE A 37 -14.71 -24.25 42.84
N ARG A 38 -14.78 -25.29 43.67
CA ARG A 38 -14.18 -25.43 44.98
C ARG A 38 -12.67 -25.65 44.78
N ARG A 39 -11.84 -24.63 45.02
CA ARG A 39 -10.39 -24.83 45.19
C ARG A 39 -10.13 -25.25 46.64
N LYS A 40 -9.52 -26.41 46.83
CA LYS A 40 -8.85 -26.79 48.09
C LYS A 40 -7.51 -26.04 48.18
N PRO A 41 -7.07 -25.61 49.38
CA PRO A 41 -5.69 -25.22 49.59
C PRO A 41 -4.84 -26.50 49.63
N VAL A 42 -3.71 -26.50 48.93
CA VAL A 42 -2.65 -27.50 49.09
C VAL A 42 -1.43 -26.73 49.59
N ASP A 43 -0.92 -27.21 50.71
CA ASP A 43 0.24 -26.70 51.42
C ASP A 43 1.49 -26.70 50.54
N GLU A 44 2.28 -25.63 50.67
CA GLU A 44 3.63 -25.51 50.12
C GLU A 44 4.62 -26.28 51.00
N GLU A 45 5.34 -27.24 50.41
CA GLU A 45 6.65 -27.68 50.88
C GLU A 45 7.63 -27.79 49.69
N PRO A 46 8.91 -27.42 49.85
CA PRO A 46 9.82 -27.27 48.73
C PRO A 46 10.53 -28.59 48.41
N SER A 47 10.38 -29.07 47.17
CA SER A 47 11.14 -30.21 46.65
C SER A 47 12.19 -29.77 45.61
N ALA A 48 13.38 -30.33 45.78
CA ALA A 48 14.65 -30.07 45.11
C ALA A 48 14.63 -30.20 43.56
N PRO A 49 15.63 -29.62 42.85
CA PRO A 49 15.68 -29.64 41.39
C PRO A 49 16.06 -31.01 40.83
N VAL A 50 15.22 -31.54 39.93
CA VAL A 50 15.51 -32.72 39.12
C VAL A 50 16.07 -32.25 37.76
N SER A 51 17.28 -32.70 37.44
CA SER A 51 17.97 -32.48 36.16
C SER A 51 17.20 -33.10 34.98
N PRO A 52 17.10 -32.44 33.82
CA PRO A 52 16.51 -33.05 32.64
C PRO A 52 17.49 -34.01 31.96
N VAL A 53 17.02 -35.24 31.76
CA VAL A 53 17.62 -36.26 30.89
C VAL A 53 17.55 -35.79 29.44
N VAL A 54 18.71 -35.66 28.80
CA VAL A 54 18.85 -35.38 27.37
C VAL A 54 18.53 -36.66 26.59
N VAL A 55 17.37 -36.70 25.93
CA VAL A 55 17.05 -37.73 24.94
C VAL A 55 17.45 -37.20 23.57
N ALA A 56 18.54 -37.75 23.03
CA ALA A 56 19.03 -37.47 21.69
C ALA A 56 18.09 -38.09 20.64
N ALA A 57 17.29 -37.26 19.97
CA ALA A 57 16.56 -37.64 18.77
C ALA A 57 17.48 -37.50 17.55
N GLN A 58 17.95 -38.63 17.02
CA GLN A 58 18.65 -38.69 15.73
C GLN A 58 17.66 -38.32 14.61
N SER A 59 17.87 -37.18 13.96
CA SER A 59 17.17 -36.78 12.73
C SER A 59 17.94 -37.30 11.52
N PRO A 60 17.31 -37.97 10.55
CA PRO A 60 17.99 -38.40 9.34
C PRO A 60 18.17 -37.21 8.39
N HIS A 61 19.41 -36.77 8.20
CA HIS A 61 19.81 -35.89 7.11
C HIS A 61 19.58 -36.60 5.76
N ARG A 62 18.46 -36.29 5.10
CA ARG A 62 18.37 -36.46 3.64
C ARG A 62 18.95 -35.22 2.98
N ALA A 63 20.14 -35.38 2.41
CA ALA A 63 20.77 -34.39 1.55
C ALA A 63 19.83 -34.04 0.39
N TRP A 64 19.46 -32.75 0.32
CA TRP A 64 18.73 -32.20 -0.81
C TRP A 64 19.76 -31.84 -1.89
N ILE A 65 19.88 -32.69 -2.91
CA ILE A 65 20.70 -32.41 -4.08
C ILE A 65 19.86 -31.50 -5.01
N PRO A 66 20.29 -30.27 -5.31
CA PRO A 66 19.59 -29.43 -6.27
C PRO A 66 19.70 -30.08 -7.65
N ARG A 67 18.55 -30.44 -8.23
CA ARG A 67 18.46 -30.85 -9.64
C ARG A 67 18.74 -29.63 -10.51
N THR A 68 19.88 -29.64 -11.20
CA THR A 68 20.15 -28.75 -12.33
C THR A 68 19.02 -28.85 -13.36
N PRO A 69 18.46 -27.73 -13.83
CA PRO A 69 17.48 -27.74 -14.91
C PRO A 69 18.14 -28.27 -16.20
N PRO A 70 17.40 -28.99 -17.05
CA PRO A 70 17.92 -29.45 -18.33
C PRO A 70 18.24 -28.26 -19.24
N PRO A 71 19.26 -28.37 -20.11
CA PRO A 71 19.63 -27.29 -21.02
C PRO A 71 18.47 -27.01 -21.98
N GLN A 72 18.01 -25.76 -21.99
CA GLN A 72 17.08 -25.26 -22.99
C GLN A 72 17.78 -25.31 -24.35
N ARG A 73 17.20 -26.07 -25.30
CA ARG A 73 17.59 -26.03 -26.71
C ARG A 73 17.33 -24.62 -27.23
N ARG A 74 18.41 -23.87 -27.48
CA ARG A 74 18.38 -22.66 -28.31
C ARG A 74 18.01 -23.06 -29.74
N THR A 75 16.79 -22.76 -30.15
CA THR A 75 16.47 -22.59 -31.57
C THR A 75 16.96 -21.20 -31.98
N GLU A 76 18.15 -21.16 -32.59
CA GLU A 76 18.61 -20.00 -33.35
C GLU A 76 17.71 -19.82 -34.57
N GLN A 77 16.87 -18.79 -34.55
CA GLN A 77 16.37 -18.16 -35.77
C GLN A 77 17.05 -16.80 -35.90
N GLN A 78 18.02 -16.73 -36.81
CA GLN A 78 18.59 -15.47 -37.29
C GLN A 78 17.51 -14.68 -38.07
N PRO A 79 17.28 -13.39 -37.76
CA PRO A 79 16.65 -12.49 -38.70
C PRO A 79 17.71 -11.85 -39.60
N ARG A 80 17.49 -12.01 -40.91
CA ARG A 80 18.22 -11.36 -42.00
C ARG A 80 18.15 -9.83 -41.87
N GLY A 81 19.30 -9.19 -42.09
CA GLY A 81 19.46 -7.76 -42.03
C GLY A 81 18.73 -6.99 -43.14
N HIS A 82 18.17 -5.85 -42.75
CA HIS A 82 17.85 -4.75 -43.65
C HIS A 82 18.44 -3.45 -43.10
N THR A 83 19.60 -3.09 -43.62
CA THR A 83 20.18 -1.75 -43.58
C THR A 83 19.27 -0.77 -44.31
N ARG A 84 18.59 0.12 -43.58
CA ARG A 84 17.99 1.35 -44.13
C ARG A 84 18.85 2.57 -43.76
N ARG A 85 19.30 3.25 -44.82
CA ARG A 85 19.98 4.56 -44.81
C ARG A 85 19.16 5.61 -44.07
N ARG A 86 19.81 6.39 -43.20
CA ARG A 86 19.31 7.66 -42.68
C ARG A 86 19.57 8.78 -43.71
N PRO A 87 18.61 9.67 -44.01
CA PRO A 87 18.91 10.96 -44.62
C PRO A 87 19.16 12.02 -43.55
N ASN A 88 20.14 12.89 -43.84
CA ASN A 88 20.43 14.13 -43.13
C ASN A 88 19.23 15.09 -43.21
N LEU A 89 18.95 15.80 -42.12
CA LEU A 89 18.14 17.03 -42.11
C LEU A 89 18.78 18.07 -41.16
N PRO A 90 18.54 19.37 -41.40
CA PRO A 90 19.45 20.46 -41.07
C PRO A 90 19.16 21.11 -39.72
N THR A 91 20.18 21.85 -39.27
CA THR A 91 20.19 22.82 -38.18
C THR A 91 19.26 24.00 -38.45
N ALA A 92 18.33 24.28 -37.51
CA ALA A 92 17.59 25.54 -37.44
C ALA A 92 17.48 26.04 -35.98
N ARG A 93 17.44 27.37 -35.87
CA ARG A 93 17.63 28.25 -34.69
C ARG A 93 16.48 28.22 -33.66
N PRO A 94 16.69 28.76 -32.43
CA PRO A 94 15.72 28.69 -31.35
C PRO A 94 14.66 29.80 -31.48
N GLY A 95 13.40 29.38 -31.57
CA GLY A 95 12.24 30.20 -31.25
C GLY A 95 11.69 29.72 -29.90
N THR A 96 11.43 30.66 -28.99
CA THR A 96 10.73 30.43 -27.73
C THR A 96 9.29 30.03 -28.04
N ASP A 97 9.07 28.72 -28.11
CA ASP A 97 7.76 28.10 -28.23
C ASP A 97 7.31 27.70 -26.83
N HIS A 98 6.17 28.20 -26.39
CA HIS A 98 5.50 27.70 -25.19
C HIS A 98 4.98 26.31 -25.53
N GLY A 99 5.87 25.32 -25.34
CA GLY A 99 5.66 23.94 -25.74
C GLY A 99 4.31 23.44 -25.26
N GLN A 100 3.41 23.18 -26.21
CA GLN A 100 2.42 22.14 -26.07
C GLN A 100 3.19 20.89 -25.67
N GLY A 101 3.20 20.61 -24.37
CA GLY A 101 3.87 19.45 -23.81
C GLY A 101 3.38 18.25 -24.61
N ASP A 102 4.32 17.56 -25.24
CA ASP A 102 4.08 16.30 -25.92
C ASP A 102 3.42 15.40 -24.88
N GLY A 103 2.09 15.32 -24.95
CA GLY A 103 1.25 14.62 -23.99
C GLY A 103 1.50 13.15 -24.18
N GLY A 104 2.66 12.70 -23.70
CA GLY A 104 3.18 11.37 -23.90
C GLY A 104 2.09 10.38 -23.53
N VAL A 105 1.70 9.55 -24.49
CA VAL A 105 0.66 8.55 -24.29
C VAL A 105 1.16 7.60 -23.20
N THR A 106 0.51 7.61 -22.03
CA THR A 106 0.78 6.64 -20.96
C THR A 106 0.53 5.23 -21.49
N ILE A 107 1.58 4.40 -21.47
CA ILE A 107 1.47 3.00 -21.88
C ILE A 107 0.83 2.23 -20.73
N ILE A 108 -0.23 1.47 -21.03
CA ILE A 108 -0.96 0.65 -20.05
C ILE A 108 -0.88 -0.81 -20.50
N ASP A 109 -0.45 -1.69 -19.60
CA ASP A 109 -0.38 -3.14 -19.83
C ASP A 109 -0.98 -3.91 -18.65
N VAL A 110 -1.99 -4.74 -18.90
CA VAL A 110 -2.70 -5.52 -17.88
C VAL A 110 -2.65 -7.02 -18.22
N PRO A 111 -1.48 -7.67 -18.17
CA PRO A 111 -1.36 -9.05 -18.59
C PRO A 111 -2.13 -9.97 -17.62
N ASN A 112 -3.01 -10.78 -18.19
CA ASN A 112 -3.76 -11.79 -17.46
C ASN A 112 -3.09 -13.17 -17.52
N GLU A 113 -2.31 -13.49 -16.49
CA GLU A 113 -1.67 -14.81 -16.35
C GLU A 113 -2.57 -15.83 -15.62
N THR A 114 -3.84 -15.48 -15.44
CA THR A 114 -4.87 -16.38 -14.92
C THR A 114 -5.70 -16.93 -16.07
N ARG A 115 -6.06 -18.22 -16.01
CA ARG A 115 -6.86 -18.89 -17.04
C ARG A 115 -8.34 -18.46 -17.12
N GLY A 116 -8.79 -17.44 -16.38
CA GLY A 116 -10.23 -17.16 -16.25
C GLY A 116 -10.65 -15.77 -15.76
N HIS A 117 -9.78 -14.76 -15.80
CA HIS A 117 -10.11 -13.41 -15.32
C HIS A 117 -9.87 -12.32 -16.39
N SER A 118 -10.10 -12.62 -17.67
CA SER A 118 -9.94 -11.63 -18.76
C SER A 118 -10.83 -10.40 -18.55
N GLY A 119 -12.10 -10.58 -18.19
CA GLY A 119 -13.01 -9.46 -17.94
C GLY A 119 -12.59 -8.57 -16.76
N LEU A 120 -11.82 -9.10 -15.78
CA LEU A 120 -11.24 -8.26 -14.73
C LEU A 120 -10.01 -7.49 -15.24
N ALA A 121 -9.19 -8.09 -16.10
CA ALA A 121 -8.06 -7.39 -16.72
C ALA A 121 -8.54 -6.24 -17.60
N GLU A 122 -9.56 -6.48 -18.43
CA GLU A 122 -10.22 -5.45 -19.26
C GLU A 122 -10.82 -4.34 -18.39
N GLU A 123 -11.48 -4.69 -17.28
CA GLU A 123 -12.03 -3.72 -16.33
C GLU A 123 -10.92 -2.85 -15.70
N ILE A 124 -9.79 -3.44 -15.27
CA ILE A 124 -8.65 -2.71 -14.72
C ILE A 124 -8.00 -1.83 -15.79
N GLU A 125 -7.82 -2.33 -17.00
CA GLU A 125 -7.25 -1.57 -18.12
C GLU A 125 -8.11 -0.34 -18.44
N GLN A 126 -9.43 -0.50 -18.49
CA GLN A 126 -10.34 0.61 -18.71
C GLN A 126 -10.25 1.65 -17.59
N ILE A 127 -10.22 1.22 -16.32
CA ILE A 127 -10.04 2.13 -15.18
C ILE A 127 -8.73 2.93 -15.32
N LEU A 128 -7.62 2.28 -15.68
CA LEU A 128 -6.33 2.95 -15.88
C LEU A 128 -6.38 3.96 -17.03
N ARG A 129 -7.00 3.60 -18.16
CA ARG A 129 -7.19 4.52 -19.30
C ARG A 129 -7.98 5.77 -18.88
N ASP A 130 -9.00 5.59 -18.07
CA ASP A 130 -9.87 6.69 -17.65
C ASP A 130 -9.28 7.54 -16.51
N THR A 131 -8.27 7.05 -15.79
CA THR A 131 -7.74 7.71 -14.58
C THR A 131 -6.27 8.12 -14.67
N ALA A 132 -5.48 7.65 -15.65
CA ALA A 132 -4.05 7.94 -15.74
C ALA A 132 -3.76 9.45 -15.83
N SER A 133 -4.51 10.20 -16.65
CA SER A 133 -4.36 11.66 -16.74
C SER A 133 -4.73 12.36 -15.44
N LEU A 134 -5.79 11.91 -14.76
CA LEU A 134 -6.19 12.45 -13.46
C LEU A 134 -5.14 12.18 -12.38
N ILE A 135 -4.50 11.00 -12.38
CA ILE A 135 -3.40 10.69 -11.46
C ILE A 135 -2.26 11.68 -11.68
N GLN A 136 -1.84 11.89 -12.93
CA GLN A 136 -0.79 12.85 -13.26
C GLN A 136 -1.17 14.29 -12.90
N GLU A 137 -2.39 14.73 -13.21
CA GLU A 137 -2.89 16.06 -12.88
C GLU A 137 -2.94 16.30 -11.37
N VAL A 138 -3.47 15.35 -10.60
CA VAL A 138 -3.60 15.47 -9.14
C VAL A 138 -2.25 15.43 -8.45
N THR A 139 -1.37 14.53 -8.87
CA THR A 139 -0.10 14.31 -8.18
C THR A 139 1.02 15.21 -8.68
N ASP A 140 0.87 15.84 -9.85
CA ASP A 140 1.95 16.54 -10.55
C ASP A 140 3.23 15.66 -10.72
N LEU A 141 3.02 14.33 -10.78
CA LEU A 141 4.06 13.34 -11.09
C LEU A 141 3.81 12.78 -12.48
N SER A 142 4.88 12.61 -13.26
CA SER A 142 4.79 11.92 -14.54
C SER A 142 4.24 10.51 -14.36
N CYS A 143 3.21 10.15 -15.13
CA CYS A 143 2.66 8.80 -15.09
C CYS A 143 3.55 7.87 -15.94
N PRO A 144 4.27 6.89 -15.34
CA PRO A 144 5.11 5.97 -16.10
C PRO A 144 4.24 4.95 -16.84
N THR A 145 4.87 3.98 -17.50
CA THR A 145 4.17 2.78 -17.98
C THR A 145 3.48 2.08 -16.81
N LEU A 146 2.17 1.84 -16.92
CA LEU A 146 1.37 1.21 -15.88
C LEU A 146 1.20 -0.29 -16.15
N VAL A 147 1.97 -1.12 -15.43
CA VAL A 147 1.92 -2.59 -15.58
C VAL A 147 1.17 -3.26 -14.41
N PHE A 148 0.03 -3.89 -14.70
CA PHE A 148 -0.83 -4.55 -13.72
C PHE A 148 -1.00 -6.04 -14.04
N ARG A 149 -0.27 -6.91 -13.34
CA ARG A 149 -0.25 -8.35 -13.60
C ARG A 149 -1.31 -9.09 -12.77
N LEU A 150 -2.21 -9.83 -13.40
CA LEU A 150 -3.15 -10.72 -12.71
C LEU A 150 -2.53 -12.10 -12.57
N LEU A 151 -2.30 -12.52 -11.32
CA LEU A 151 -1.60 -13.74 -10.98
C LEU A 151 -2.48 -14.70 -10.16
N THR A 152 -2.17 -16.00 -10.25
CA THR A 152 -2.69 -16.96 -9.26
C THR A 152 -2.05 -16.70 -7.89
N PRO A 153 -2.69 -17.09 -6.76
CA PRO A 153 -2.10 -16.87 -5.43
C PRO A 153 -0.72 -17.49 -5.26
N ARG A 154 -0.44 -18.61 -5.95
CA ARG A 154 0.88 -19.26 -5.94
C ARG A 154 1.92 -18.43 -6.70
N ALA A 155 1.59 -17.96 -7.90
CA ALA A 155 2.48 -17.13 -8.71
C ALA A 155 2.74 -15.78 -8.02
N TRP A 156 1.70 -15.14 -7.48
CA TRP A 156 1.81 -13.90 -6.72
C TRP A 156 2.80 -14.01 -5.55
N ARG A 157 2.69 -15.06 -4.71
CA ARG A 157 3.65 -15.28 -3.62
C ARG A 157 5.07 -15.53 -4.12
N ALA A 158 5.22 -16.30 -5.19
CA ALA A 158 6.53 -16.59 -5.76
C ALA A 158 7.22 -15.32 -6.28
N GLU A 159 6.48 -14.44 -6.97
CA GLU A 159 6.98 -13.16 -7.48
C GLU A 159 7.37 -12.19 -6.35
N ILE A 160 6.51 -12.07 -5.33
CA ILE A 160 6.81 -11.22 -4.16
C ILE A 160 8.04 -11.74 -3.41
N ARG A 161 8.13 -13.07 -3.22
CA ARG A 161 9.29 -13.67 -2.58
C ARG A 161 10.56 -13.44 -3.40
N ALA A 162 10.52 -13.64 -4.71
CA ALA A 162 11.67 -13.40 -5.58
C ALA A 162 12.10 -11.92 -5.58
N TRP A 163 11.15 -10.99 -5.54
CA TRP A 163 11.44 -9.56 -5.38
C TRP A 163 12.07 -9.24 -4.03
N ALA A 164 11.54 -9.79 -2.94
CA ALA A 164 12.09 -9.60 -1.59
C ALA A 164 13.49 -10.22 -1.45
N GLU A 165 13.74 -11.39 -2.06
CA GLU A 165 15.07 -12.02 -2.12
C GLU A 165 16.06 -11.13 -2.88
N ARG A 166 15.71 -10.59 -4.05
CA ARG A 166 16.59 -9.67 -4.79
C ARG A 166 16.90 -8.40 -4.00
N SER A 167 15.87 -7.75 -3.47
CA SER A 167 16.01 -6.52 -2.68
C SER A 167 16.90 -6.76 -1.46
N LEU A 168 16.73 -7.92 -0.81
CA LEU A 168 17.55 -8.30 0.32
C LEU A 168 19.02 -8.51 -0.07
N GLU A 169 19.30 -9.20 -1.18
CA GLU A 169 20.69 -9.42 -1.62
C GLU A 169 21.36 -8.12 -2.10
N GLU A 170 20.62 -7.21 -2.74
CA GLU A 170 21.10 -5.86 -3.06
C GLU A 170 21.47 -5.07 -1.79
N ASP A 171 20.59 -5.09 -0.78
CA ASP A 171 20.85 -4.48 0.52
C ASP A 171 22.05 -5.11 1.22
N LEU A 172 22.17 -6.44 1.21
CA LEU A 172 23.29 -7.17 1.81
C LEU A 172 24.61 -6.86 1.11
N ALA A 173 24.61 -6.70 -0.22
CA ALA A 173 25.80 -6.31 -0.98
C ALA A 173 26.29 -4.90 -0.61
N GLN A 174 25.37 -3.99 -0.26
CA GLN A 174 25.69 -2.66 0.20
C GLN A 174 26.00 -2.61 1.71
N ALA A 175 25.42 -3.52 2.49
CA ALA A 175 25.59 -3.61 3.93
C ALA A 175 26.93 -4.28 4.28
N ARG A 176 27.74 -3.62 5.11
CA ARG A 176 29.00 -4.18 5.60
C ARG A 176 28.74 -5.14 6.77
N LEU A 177 27.96 -6.20 6.53
CA LEU A 177 27.60 -7.20 7.53
C LEU A 177 28.59 -8.37 7.52
N THR A 178 28.74 -9.02 8.68
CA THR A 178 29.39 -10.32 8.78
C THR A 178 28.51 -11.43 8.20
N ALA A 179 29.10 -12.58 7.84
CA ALA A 179 28.33 -13.71 7.31
C ALA A 179 27.22 -14.20 8.27
N PRO A 180 27.44 -14.35 9.59
CA PRO A 180 26.38 -14.73 10.52
C PRO A 180 25.24 -13.70 10.62
N GLU A 181 25.53 -12.41 10.49
CA GLU A 181 24.51 -11.35 10.46
C GLU A 181 23.68 -11.43 9.18
N ALA A 182 24.34 -11.61 8.02
CA ALA A 182 23.67 -11.80 6.74
C ALA A 182 22.74 -13.03 6.77
N ASP A 183 23.20 -14.15 7.33
CA ASP A 183 22.38 -15.36 7.48
C ASP A 183 21.19 -15.16 8.40
N ARG A 184 21.36 -14.42 9.51
CA ARG A 184 20.24 -14.02 10.37
C ARG A 184 19.21 -13.20 9.58
N VAL A 185 19.65 -12.29 8.73
CA VAL A 185 18.75 -11.48 7.89
C VAL A 185 17.97 -12.35 6.90
N ARG A 186 18.64 -13.25 6.18
CA ARG A 186 18.00 -14.22 5.28
C ARG A 186 17.01 -15.13 6.02
N GLY A 187 17.34 -15.53 7.24
CA GLY A 187 16.44 -16.29 8.12
C GLY A 187 15.14 -15.54 8.40
N ARG A 188 15.21 -14.22 8.60
CA ARG A 188 14.02 -13.39 8.83
C ARG A 188 13.13 -13.29 7.58
N LEU A 189 13.68 -13.27 6.36
CA LEU A 189 12.90 -13.36 5.11
C LEU A 189 12.14 -14.70 5.02
N THR A 190 12.77 -15.81 5.42
CA THR A 190 12.12 -17.12 5.48
C THR A 190 11.00 -17.15 6.52
N ALA A 191 11.23 -16.57 7.70
CA ALA A 191 10.21 -16.44 8.74
C ALA A 191 9.02 -15.63 8.22
N TRP A 192 9.27 -14.48 7.60
CA TRP A 192 8.26 -13.63 6.98
C TRP A 192 7.39 -14.36 5.94
N ASP A 193 8.00 -15.14 5.04
CA ASP A 193 7.24 -15.93 4.06
C ASP A 193 6.24 -16.86 4.77
N ALA A 194 6.67 -17.48 5.86
CA ALA A 194 5.86 -18.41 6.65
C ALA A 194 4.78 -17.72 7.51
N SER A 195 5.12 -16.62 8.21
CA SER A 195 4.25 -15.95 9.18
C SER A 195 3.29 -14.94 8.58
N ASP A 196 3.64 -14.33 7.44
CA ASP A 196 2.90 -13.19 6.89
C ASP A 196 2.51 -13.41 5.43
N LEU A 197 3.45 -13.71 4.53
CA LEU A 197 3.13 -13.76 3.09
C LEU A 197 2.16 -14.91 2.75
N ARG A 198 2.46 -16.11 3.24
CA ARG A 198 1.62 -17.31 3.01
C ARG A 198 0.24 -17.25 3.67
N PRO A 199 0.09 -16.85 4.93
CA PRO A 199 -1.23 -16.71 5.53
C PRO A 199 -1.92 -15.39 5.13
N GLY A 200 -1.20 -14.34 4.74
CA GLY A 200 -1.76 -13.02 4.47
C GLY A 200 -2.36 -12.84 3.08
N TRP A 201 -2.04 -13.71 2.10
CA TRP A 201 -2.45 -13.50 0.70
C TRP A 201 -3.96 -13.23 0.48
N PRO A 202 -4.94 -13.83 1.20
CA PRO A 202 -6.36 -13.54 0.94
C PRO A 202 -6.77 -12.13 1.36
N MET A 203 -5.94 -11.46 2.15
CA MET A 203 -6.19 -10.13 2.69
C MET A 203 -5.47 -9.04 1.90
N ASN A 204 -4.59 -9.42 0.97
CA ASN A 204 -3.80 -8.48 0.17
C ASN A 204 -4.33 -8.48 -1.28
N PRO A 205 -5.14 -7.49 -1.69
CA PRO A 205 -5.75 -7.47 -3.03
C PRO A 205 -4.70 -7.32 -4.14
N GLY A 206 -3.58 -6.67 -3.85
CA GLY A 206 -2.41 -6.60 -4.69
C GLY A 206 -1.30 -5.75 -4.09
N LEU A 207 -0.10 -5.88 -4.65
CA LEU A 207 1.11 -5.20 -4.18
C LEU A 207 1.85 -4.59 -5.36
N THR A 208 2.22 -3.31 -5.24
CA THR A 208 3.15 -2.66 -6.17
C THR A 208 4.59 -2.97 -5.73
N ILE A 209 5.35 -3.56 -6.64
CA ILE A 209 6.77 -3.90 -6.47
C ILE A 209 7.59 -3.34 -7.64
N THR A 210 8.90 -3.42 -7.56
CA THR A 210 9.81 -3.17 -8.68
C THR A 210 10.17 -4.46 -9.41
N ASP A 211 10.45 -4.36 -10.70
CA ASP A 211 11.07 -5.43 -11.47
C ASP A 211 12.60 -5.45 -11.34
N HIS A 212 13.28 -6.30 -12.12
CA HIS A 212 14.74 -6.39 -12.09
C HIS A 212 15.43 -5.21 -12.80
N TYR A 213 14.68 -4.34 -13.47
CA TYR A 213 15.14 -3.06 -14.00
C TYR A 213 14.78 -1.88 -13.09
N GLY A 214 14.06 -2.13 -11.99
CA GLY A 214 13.58 -1.08 -11.09
C GLY A 214 12.24 -0.49 -11.50
N GLU A 215 11.61 -0.99 -12.56
CA GLU A 215 10.33 -0.46 -13.07
C GLU A 215 9.16 -0.93 -12.19
N PRO A 216 8.17 -0.05 -11.91
CA PRO A 216 7.05 -0.41 -11.06
C PRO A 216 6.08 -1.38 -11.75
N ARG A 217 5.54 -2.31 -10.97
CA ARG A 217 4.47 -3.22 -11.40
C ARG A 217 3.56 -3.59 -10.24
N THR A 218 2.26 -3.61 -10.48
CA THR A 218 1.28 -4.07 -9.48
C THR A 218 0.91 -5.52 -9.73
N LEU A 219 1.11 -6.36 -8.72
CA LEU A 219 0.75 -7.78 -8.74
C LEU A 219 -0.60 -7.96 -8.04
N ILE A 220 -1.61 -8.39 -8.79
CA ILE A 220 -2.99 -8.56 -8.31
C ILE A 220 -3.32 -10.04 -8.24
N THR A 221 -3.98 -10.45 -7.16
CA THR A 221 -4.59 -11.78 -7.08
C THR A 221 -6.12 -11.63 -7.18
N PRO A 222 -6.77 -12.06 -8.28
CA PRO A 222 -8.23 -11.96 -8.41
C PRO A 222 -9.00 -12.64 -7.26
N GLN A 223 -8.48 -13.73 -6.71
CA GLN A 223 -9.05 -14.40 -5.53
C GLN A 223 -8.93 -13.51 -4.26
N ALA A 224 -7.86 -12.75 -4.10
CA ALA A 224 -7.72 -11.84 -2.97
C ALA A 224 -8.67 -10.63 -3.11
N LEU A 225 -8.84 -10.09 -4.31
CA LEU A 225 -9.89 -9.09 -4.58
C LEU A 225 -11.30 -9.61 -4.25
N HIS A 226 -11.58 -10.87 -4.57
CA HIS A 226 -12.81 -11.53 -4.13
C HIS A 226 -12.90 -11.63 -2.60
N HIS A 227 -11.84 -12.10 -1.93
CA HIS A 227 -11.87 -12.32 -0.50
C HIS A 227 -12.00 -11.03 0.32
N THR A 228 -11.39 -9.97 -0.18
CA THR A 228 -11.49 -8.61 0.36
C THR A 228 -12.81 -7.93 -0.03
N GLY A 229 -13.62 -8.48 -0.93
CA GLY A 229 -14.86 -7.86 -1.38
C GLY A 229 -14.67 -6.74 -2.42
N VAL A 230 -13.44 -6.29 -2.66
CA VAL A 230 -13.09 -5.24 -3.64
C VAL A 230 -13.55 -5.62 -5.05
N ARG A 231 -13.52 -6.92 -5.40
CA ARG A 231 -13.95 -7.39 -6.73
C ARG A 231 -15.39 -7.00 -7.09
N TYR A 232 -16.27 -6.88 -6.10
CA TYR A 232 -17.71 -6.71 -6.29
C TYR A 232 -18.21 -5.29 -6.05
N ASP A 233 -17.32 -4.40 -5.62
CA ASP A 233 -17.63 -3.00 -5.42
C ASP A 233 -16.78 -2.19 -6.40
N ARG A 234 -17.43 -1.68 -7.46
CA ARG A 234 -16.75 -0.97 -8.55
C ARG A 234 -16.01 0.26 -8.03
N THR A 235 -16.58 0.97 -7.06
CA THR A 235 -15.95 2.14 -6.44
C THR A 235 -14.69 1.73 -5.69
N ALA A 236 -14.75 0.66 -4.90
CA ALA A 236 -13.56 0.13 -4.21
C ALA A 236 -12.48 -0.36 -5.19
N LEU A 237 -12.87 -0.99 -6.30
CA LEU A 237 -11.93 -1.43 -7.33
C LEU A 237 -11.21 -0.25 -8.00
N ILE A 238 -11.95 0.79 -8.39
CA ILE A 238 -11.38 2.01 -8.98
C ILE A 238 -10.38 2.65 -8.02
N ARG A 239 -10.76 2.82 -6.75
CA ARG A 239 -9.89 3.38 -5.72
C ARG A 239 -8.61 2.57 -5.56
N PHE A 240 -8.73 1.25 -5.45
CA PHE A 240 -7.58 0.35 -5.39
C PHE A 240 -6.63 0.49 -6.59
N VAL A 241 -7.17 0.53 -7.82
CA VAL A 241 -6.38 0.67 -9.06
C VAL A 241 -5.69 2.04 -9.10
N VAL A 242 -6.39 3.11 -8.75
CA VAL A 242 -5.83 4.47 -8.68
C VAL A 242 -4.71 4.54 -7.63
N HIS A 243 -4.94 4.04 -6.43
CA HIS A 243 -3.93 3.99 -5.35
C HIS A 243 -2.68 3.24 -5.80
N ALA A 244 -2.85 2.09 -6.45
CA ALA A 244 -1.74 1.34 -7.03
C ALA A 244 -1.03 2.13 -8.16
N GLY A 245 -1.76 2.85 -9.02
CA GLY A 245 -1.20 3.71 -10.06
C GLY A 245 -0.38 4.87 -9.49
N VAL A 246 -0.80 5.46 -8.37
CA VAL A 246 -0.02 6.50 -7.68
C VAL A 246 1.31 5.92 -7.18
N HIS A 247 1.34 4.68 -6.68
CA HIS A 247 2.60 4.04 -6.32
C HIS A 247 3.55 3.88 -7.52
N HIS A 248 3.05 3.67 -8.74
CA HIS A 248 3.91 3.64 -9.93
C HIS A 248 4.56 5.00 -10.16
N ALA A 249 3.78 6.08 -10.10
CA ALA A 249 4.29 7.44 -10.23
C ALA A 249 5.32 7.80 -9.14
N GLN A 250 5.07 7.41 -7.89
CA GLN A 250 6.01 7.60 -6.78
C GLN A 250 7.34 6.87 -7.01
N ILE A 251 7.29 5.60 -7.43
CA ILE A 251 8.49 4.78 -7.69
C ILE A 251 9.28 5.36 -8.86
N ALA A 252 8.61 5.74 -9.94
CA ALA A 252 9.25 6.35 -11.11
C ALA A 252 9.89 7.70 -10.76
N ALA A 253 9.17 8.56 -10.03
CA ALA A 253 9.68 9.85 -9.58
C ALA A 253 10.84 9.72 -8.59
N SER A 254 10.87 8.64 -7.79
CA SER A 254 11.94 8.43 -6.83
C SER A 254 13.22 7.91 -7.45
N THR A 255 13.18 7.26 -8.62
CA THR A 255 14.37 6.62 -9.23
C THR A 255 15.11 5.70 -8.23
N GLY A 256 14.39 5.14 -7.25
CA GLY A 256 14.94 4.30 -6.19
C GLY A 256 15.46 5.03 -4.95
N THR A 257 15.44 6.36 -4.89
CA THR A 257 15.89 7.14 -3.70
C THR A 257 14.99 6.90 -2.48
N LEU A 258 13.68 6.83 -2.71
CA LEU A 258 12.66 6.35 -1.78
C LEU A 258 12.18 5.00 -2.30
N PRO A 259 12.88 3.90 -1.97
CA PRO A 259 12.43 2.60 -2.42
C PRO A 259 11.07 2.32 -1.77
N PRO A 260 10.11 1.74 -2.51
CA PRO A 260 8.94 1.15 -1.87
C PRO A 260 9.48 0.19 -0.81
N PRO A 261 8.87 0.07 0.38
CA PRO A 261 9.42 -0.81 1.41
C PRO A 261 9.46 -2.27 0.93
N PRO A 262 10.63 -2.93 0.83
CA PRO A 262 10.75 -4.29 1.34
C PRO A 262 11.69 -4.37 2.52
N ILE A 263 11.71 -5.60 3.01
CA ILE A 263 12.61 -6.24 3.96
C ILE A 263 14.03 -5.71 3.78
N ARG A 264 14.40 -4.70 4.58
CA ARG A 264 15.76 -4.15 4.52
C ARG A 264 16.72 -4.95 5.37
N ALA A 265 17.91 -5.22 4.84
CA ALA A 265 18.89 -6.06 5.55
C ALA A 265 19.42 -5.39 6.82
N ALA A 266 19.53 -4.07 6.79
CA ALA A 266 20.02 -3.23 7.86
C ALA A 266 19.13 -2.00 8.00
N ALA A 267 19.04 -1.47 9.21
CA ALA A 267 18.40 -0.22 9.60
C ALA A 267 19.04 1.03 8.94
N ARG A 268 19.15 1.02 7.60
CA ARG A 268 19.75 2.08 6.78
C ARG A 268 18.74 3.09 6.24
N VAL A 269 17.45 2.86 6.47
CA VAL A 269 16.53 3.99 6.59
C VAL A 269 16.82 4.56 7.97
N HIS A 270 16.94 5.89 8.09
CA HIS A 270 16.87 6.54 9.39
C HIS A 270 15.82 5.80 10.22
N GLU A 271 16.20 5.27 11.39
CA GLU A 271 15.31 4.43 12.22
C GLU A 271 13.97 5.12 12.50
N ASP A 272 13.91 6.43 12.28
CA ASP A 272 12.74 7.27 12.46
C ASP A 272 12.06 7.77 11.16
N SER A 273 12.49 7.35 9.97
CA SER A 273 11.86 7.79 8.71
C SER A 273 10.46 7.20 8.60
N ALA A 274 9.46 8.04 8.37
CA ALA A 274 8.10 7.63 8.11
C ALA A 274 7.83 7.39 6.62
N THR A 275 8.86 7.00 5.84
CA THR A 275 8.79 6.84 4.37
C THR A 275 7.58 6.01 3.93
N ARG A 276 7.30 4.91 4.63
CA ARG A 276 6.14 4.07 4.33
C ARG A 276 4.81 4.82 4.57
N THR A 277 4.69 5.48 5.70
CA THR A 277 3.50 6.27 6.07
C THR A 277 3.28 7.41 5.09
N LEU A 278 4.36 8.09 4.67
CA LEU A 278 4.35 9.10 3.61
C LEU A 278 3.84 8.52 2.29
N MET A 279 4.42 7.41 1.80
CA MET A 279 4.05 6.82 0.51
C MET A 279 2.57 6.41 0.48
N GLU A 280 2.11 5.70 1.52
CA GLU A 280 0.71 5.30 1.66
C GLU A 280 -0.23 6.50 1.84
N GLY A 281 0.20 7.50 2.60
CA GLY A 281 -0.53 8.74 2.83
C GLY A 281 -0.74 9.54 1.55
N HIS A 282 0.32 9.74 0.76
CA HIS A 282 0.24 10.42 -0.53
C HIS A 282 -0.62 9.64 -1.52
N ALA A 283 -0.48 8.32 -1.60
CA ALA A 283 -1.32 7.48 -2.45
C ALA A 283 -2.80 7.56 -2.04
N THR A 284 -3.08 7.55 -0.73
CA THR A 284 -4.44 7.71 -0.18
C THR A 284 -5.01 9.11 -0.48
N TRP A 285 -4.21 10.16 -0.29
CA TRP A 285 -4.60 11.54 -0.61
C TRP A 285 -4.94 11.68 -2.10
N ALA A 286 -4.04 11.22 -2.98
CA ALA A 286 -4.24 11.29 -4.43
C ALA A 286 -5.44 10.44 -4.87
N GLU A 287 -5.61 9.24 -4.32
CA GLU A 287 -6.79 8.39 -4.53
C GLU A 287 -8.08 9.16 -4.23
N GLN A 288 -8.15 9.86 -3.09
CA GLN A 288 -9.33 10.63 -2.72
C GLN A 288 -9.62 11.79 -3.70
N LYS A 289 -8.59 12.52 -4.13
CA LYS A 289 -8.73 13.62 -5.10
C LYS A 289 -9.14 13.10 -6.48
N VAL A 290 -8.48 12.06 -6.99
CA VAL A 290 -8.81 11.43 -8.28
C VAL A 290 -10.22 10.84 -8.23
N ALA A 291 -10.60 10.12 -7.17
CA ALA A 291 -11.94 9.58 -7.03
C ALA A 291 -13.01 10.70 -7.00
N GLY A 292 -12.74 11.81 -6.31
CA GLY A 292 -13.62 12.98 -6.29
C GLY A 292 -13.80 13.62 -7.67
N ALA A 293 -12.73 13.72 -8.46
CA ALA A 293 -12.80 14.20 -9.84
C ALA A 293 -13.54 13.20 -10.75
N TYR A 294 -13.20 11.92 -10.64
CA TYR A 294 -13.72 10.85 -11.50
C TYR A 294 -15.22 10.59 -11.31
N PHE A 295 -15.69 10.52 -10.06
CA PHE A 295 -17.10 10.27 -9.76
C PHE A 295 -17.94 11.54 -9.60
N GLY A 296 -17.34 12.73 -9.74
CA GLY A 296 -17.94 14.03 -9.44
C GLY A 296 -18.12 14.28 -7.93
N PHE A 297 -18.58 15.47 -7.52
CA PHE A 297 -18.75 15.87 -6.12
C PHE A 297 -19.87 15.14 -5.33
N CYS A 298 -20.33 13.97 -5.77
CA CYS A 298 -21.37 13.23 -5.07
C CYS A 298 -20.88 12.76 -3.68
N ARG A 299 -21.65 13.04 -2.62
CA ARG A 299 -21.30 12.67 -1.24
C ARG A 299 -21.21 11.14 -0.98
N GLU A 300 -21.57 10.32 -1.95
CA GLU A 300 -21.56 8.85 -1.88
C GLU A 300 -20.15 8.24 -1.94
N HIS A 301 -19.09 9.05 -2.06
CA HIS A 301 -17.71 8.56 -2.26
C HIS A 301 -16.97 8.20 -0.97
N ARG A 302 -17.67 8.18 0.17
CA ARG A 302 -17.06 7.62 1.39
C ARG A 302 -16.79 6.13 1.13
N PRO A 303 -15.61 5.61 1.52
CA PRO A 303 -15.33 4.19 1.44
C PRO A 303 -16.46 3.41 2.10
N ARG A 304 -17.26 2.71 1.31
CA ARG A 304 -18.27 1.80 1.83
C ARG A 304 -17.54 0.58 2.35
N GLU A 305 -17.93 0.10 3.53
CA GLU A 305 -17.41 -1.16 4.01
C GLU A 305 -17.84 -2.29 3.06
N VAL A 306 -16.86 -2.88 2.38
CA VAL A 306 -17.10 -4.00 1.45
C VAL A 306 -17.22 -5.30 2.24
N PRO A 307 -18.27 -6.11 2.00
CA PRO A 307 -18.42 -7.39 2.68
C PRO A 307 -17.21 -8.30 2.43
N ARG A 308 -16.50 -8.66 3.50
CA ARG A 308 -15.36 -9.59 3.42
C ARG A 308 -15.86 -11.03 3.35
N SER A 309 -15.17 -11.88 2.59
CA SER A 309 -15.48 -13.32 2.53
C SER A 309 -15.23 -14.05 3.85
N TRP A 310 -15.78 -15.26 4.00
CA TRP A 310 -15.46 -16.13 5.14
C TRP A 310 -13.96 -16.44 5.25
N ARG A 311 -13.29 -16.71 4.11
CA ARG A 311 -11.86 -17.00 4.08
C ARG A 311 -11.01 -15.83 4.59
N TYR A 312 -11.34 -14.60 4.21
CA TYR A 312 -10.71 -13.40 4.76
C TYR A 312 -10.83 -13.38 6.28
N ARG A 313 -12.04 -13.56 6.83
CA ARG A 313 -12.26 -13.56 8.28
C ARG A 313 -11.50 -14.65 9.02
N GLN A 314 -11.41 -15.85 8.42
CA GLN A 314 -10.64 -16.94 8.99
C GLN A 314 -9.15 -16.56 9.08
N HIS A 315 -8.57 -16.05 8.00
CA HIS A 315 -7.17 -15.66 7.97
C HIS A 315 -6.88 -14.48 8.90
N ALA A 316 -7.75 -13.47 8.95
CA ALA A 316 -7.62 -12.33 9.86
C ALA A 316 -7.59 -12.73 11.35
N ARG A 317 -8.27 -13.83 11.71
CA ARG A 317 -8.22 -14.40 13.06
C ARG A 317 -6.94 -15.18 13.34
N LEU A 318 -6.32 -15.78 12.32
CA LEU A 318 -5.13 -16.62 12.46
C LEU A 318 -3.83 -15.81 12.50
N ILE A 319 -3.75 -14.71 11.74
CA ILE A 319 -2.51 -13.92 11.61
C ILE A 319 -1.92 -13.49 12.97
N PRO A 320 -2.69 -12.97 13.95
CA PRO A 320 -2.13 -12.59 15.24
C PRO A 320 -1.43 -13.72 16.00
N TRP A 321 -1.78 -14.99 15.72
CA TRP A 321 -1.17 -16.16 16.34
C TRP A 321 0.08 -16.66 15.59
N LEU A 322 0.22 -16.28 14.31
CA LEU A 322 1.36 -16.67 13.47
C LEU A 322 2.49 -15.64 13.52
N GLN A 323 2.19 -14.42 13.97
CA GLN A 323 3.17 -13.35 14.08
C GLN A 323 3.98 -13.51 15.38
N PRO A 324 5.32 -13.47 15.31
CA PRO A 324 6.13 -13.37 16.51
C PRO A 324 5.79 -12.06 17.26
N PRO A 325 6.00 -12.00 18.58
CA PRO A 325 5.79 -10.77 19.35
C PRO A 325 6.57 -9.60 18.72
N ALA A 326 5.99 -8.39 18.83
CA ALA A 326 6.42 -7.21 18.08
C ALA A 326 7.88 -6.76 18.33
N ASP A 327 8.50 -7.27 19.41
CA ASP A 327 9.89 -7.01 19.81
C ASP A 327 10.93 -7.67 18.88
N LEU A 328 10.53 -8.65 18.05
CA LEU A 328 11.40 -9.29 17.04
C LEU A 328 11.19 -8.73 15.61
N THR A 329 10.34 -7.71 15.45
CA THR A 329 9.73 -7.33 14.18
C THR A 329 10.36 -6.08 13.56
N SER A 330 11.69 -6.02 13.42
CA SER A 330 12.38 -5.06 12.52
C SER A 330 12.10 -5.32 11.03
N LEU A 331 11.12 -6.17 10.75
CA LEU A 331 10.75 -6.66 9.43
C LEU A 331 9.25 -6.42 9.17
N MET A 332 8.74 -5.28 9.65
CA MET A 332 7.39 -4.77 9.37
C MET A 332 7.17 -4.40 7.88
N CYS A 333 7.97 -4.94 6.97
CA CYS A 333 7.87 -4.72 5.53
C CYS A 333 6.67 -5.40 4.88
N ALA A 334 5.77 -5.99 5.69
CA ALA A 334 4.72 -6.84 5.16
C ALA A 334 3.33 -6.64 5.74
N ARG A 335 3.11 -5.54 6.45
CA ARG A 335 1.75 -4.99 6.46
C ARG A 335 1.43 -4.26 5.16
N ALA A 336 1.97 -4.67 4.02
CA ALA A 336 1.62 -4.15 2.71
C ALA A 336 0.16 -4.47 2.29
N ALA A 337 -0.66 -5.02 3.20
CA ALA A 337 -2.10 -5.22 3.00
C ALA A 337 -2.97 -4.17 3.73
N ASP A 338 -2.42 -3.47 4.71
CA ASP A 338 -3.04 -2.34 5.40
C ASP A 338 -1.98 -1.83 6.40
N PRO A 339 -1.27 -0.71 6.17
CA PRO A 339 -1.01 0.19 7.30
C PRO A 339 -2.26 0.23 8.19
N SER A 340 -2.11 0.17 9.51
CA SER A 340 -3.28 0.38 10.38
C SER A 340 -3.99 1.64 9.90
N PRO A 341 -5.33 1.68 9.80
CA PRO A 341 -6.06 2.85 9.28
C PRO A 341 -5.52 4.21 9.76
N PRO A 342 -5.09 4.36 11.04
CA PRO A 342 -4.45 5.59 11.51
C PRO A 342 -3.23 6.03 10.69
N ALA A 343 -2.33 5.13 10.28
CA ALA A 343 -1.13 5.51 9.54
C ALA A 343 -1.44 6.03 8.12
N ARG A 344 -2.50 5.54 7.46
CA ARG A 344 -2.94 6.11 6.17
C ARG A 344 -3.56 7.48 6.37
N GLU A 345 -4.40 7.61 7.39
CA GLU A 345 -5.10 8.84 7.72
C GLU A 345 -4.11 9.93 8.15
N ASP A 346 -3.14 9.61 8.99
CA ASP A 346 -2.06 10.51 9.43
C ASP A 346 -1.19 10.93 8.24
N GLY A 347 -0.76 9.97 7.42
CA GLY A 347 0.04 10.26 6.23
C GLY A 347 -0.72 11.13 5.21
N ALA A 348 -2.00 10.85 4.96
CA ALA A 348 -2.82 11.65 4.05
C ALA A 348 -3.09 13.05 4.60
N SER A 349 -3.30 13.17 5.92
CA SER A 349 -3.47 14.45 6.61
C SER A 349 -2.20 15.29 6.56
N PHE A 350 -1.03 14.66 6.76
CA PHE A 350 0.28 15.30 6.56
C PHE A 350 0.42 15.84 5.13
N VAL A 351 0.19 15.02 4.12
CA VAL A 351 0.29 15.43 2.70
C VAL A 351 -0.65 16.58 2.39
N GLN A 352 -1.91 16.50 2.84
CA GLN A 352 -2.89 17.58 2.67
C GLN A 352 -2.41 18.88 3.33
N ALA A 353 -1.94 18.83 4.58
CA ALA A 353 -1.44 20.00 5.30
C ALA A 353 -0.22 20.63 4.60
N VAL A 354 0.70 19.81 4.10
CA VAL A 354 1.87 20.31 3.36
C VAL A 354 1.45 21.03 2.09
N ILE A 355 0.57 20.43 1.28
CA ILE A 355 0.12 21.00 0.02
C ILE A 355 -0.68 22.29 0.24
N GLU A 356 -1.48 22.37 1.31
CA GLU A 356 -2.20 23.58 1.69
C GLU A 356 -1.24 24.73 2.05
N VAL A 357 -0.19 24.44 2.82
CA VAL A 357 0.81 25.45 3.22
C VAL A 357 1.70 25.87 2.05
N SER A 358 2.10 24.94 1.17
CA SER A 358 2.90 25.24 -0.02
C SER A 358 2.10 25.87 -1.17
N GLY A 359 0.76 25.82 -1.10
CA GLY A 359 -0.14 26.31 -2.13
C GLY A 359 -0.17 25.48 -3.43
N SER A 360 0.67 24.44 -3.55
CA SER A 360 0.74 23.55 -4.71
C SER A 360 1.46 22.24 -4.38
N VAL A 361 1.31 21.23 -5.25
CA VAL A 361 1.92 19.90 -5.08
C VAL A 361 3.42 19.89 -5.45
N ALA A 362 3.85 20.76 -6.37
CA ALA A 362 5.22 20.82 -6.87
C ALA A 362 6.30 20.92 -5.77
N PRO A 363 6.20 21.82 -4.77
CA PRO A 363 7.17 21.89 -3.67
C PRO A 363 7.23 20.62 -2.83
N PHE A 364 6.08 19.97 -2.60
CA PHE A 364 6.00 18.69 -1.90
C PHE A 364 6.73 17.58 -2.67
N ASN A 365 6.57 17.53 -4.00
CA ASN A 365 7.15 16.49 -4.85
C ASN A 365 8.68 16.44 -4.87
N ARG A 366 9.38 17.46 -4.35
CA ARG A 366 10.83 17.40 -4.13
C ARG A 366 11.24 16.23 -3.23
N ILE A 367 10.35 15.78 -2.35
CA ILE A 367 10.56 14.64 -1.46
C ILE A 367 10.92 13.34 -2.21
N TRP A 368 10.42 13.18 -3.43
CA TRP A 368 10.69 11.99 -4.23
C TRP A 368 12.13 11.94 -4.72
N THR A 369 12.78 13.09 -4.93
CA THR A 369 14.16 13.14 -5.43
C THR A 369 15.19 13.44 -4.34
N ASP A 370 14.76 13.94 -3.18
CA ASP A 370 15.61 14.30 -2.05
C ASP A 370 15.16 13.58 -0.76
N PRO A 371 15.80 12.47 -0.38
CA PRO A 371 15.49 11.72 0.84
C PRO A 371 15.65 12.53 2.13
N SER A 372 16.42 13.62 2.13
CA SER A 372 16.57 14.47 3.33
C SER A 372 15.26 15.20 3.66
N LEU A 373 14.35 15.32 2.70
CA LEU A 373 13.03 15.90 2.88
C LEU A 373 11.99 14.89 3.39
N ALA A 374 12.32 13.59 3.48
CA ALA A 374 11.40 12.60 4.04
C ALA A 374 11.03 12.96 5.50
N PRO A 375 9.74 12.91 5.90
CA PRO A 375 9.34 13.18 7.26
C PRO A 375 9.73 12.02 8.18
N THR A 376 9.98 12.37 9.43
CA THR A 376 10.04 11.43 10.54
C THR A 376 8.64 11.00 10.99
N ASN A 377 8.54 9.96 11.84
CA ASN A 377 7.24 9.55 12.40
C ASN A 377 6.56 10.68 13.17
N ARG A 378 7.34 11.46 13.94
CA ARG A 378 6.85 12.63 14.67
C ARG A 378 6.32 13.71 13.71
N GLU A 379 7.01 13.95 12.62
CA GLU A 379 6.63 14.97 11.63
C GLU A 379 5.36 14.62 10.86
N ILE A 380 5.07 13.33 10.65
CA ILE A 380 3.78 12.91 10.08
C ILE A 380 2.61 13.35 10.97
N THR A 381 2.73 13.21 12.30
CA THR A 381 1.67 13.62 13.24
C THR A 381 1.74 15.10 13.62
N HIS A 382 2.83 15.79 13.27
CA HIS A 382 3.10 17.20 13.56
C HIS A 382 3.73 17.91 12.34
N PRO A 383 2.95 18.18 11.27
CA PRO A 383 3.47 18.74 10.02
C PRO A 383 4.25 20.06 10.20
N GLU A 384 3.94 20.84 11.22
CA GLU A 384 4.65 22.08 11.59
C GLU A 384 6.13 21.88 11.90
N ALA A 385 6.48 20.73 12.47
CA ALA A 385 7.88 20.39 12.74
C ALA A 385 8.65 20.17 11.42
N TRP A 386 7.98 19.58 10.42
CA TRP A 386 8.56 19.38 9.10
C TRP A 386 8.72 20.70 8.34
N PHE A 387 7.73 21.59 8.39
CA PHE A 387 7.84 22.94 7.80
C PHE A 387 9.04 23.72 8.35
N SER A 388 9.21 23.65 9.67
CA SER A 388 10.32 24.31 10.38
C SER A 388 11.68 23.77 9.94
N ARG A 389 11.77 22.48 9.62
CA ARG A 389 13.02 21.84 9.18
C ARG A 389 13.31 22.09 7.71
N VAL A 390 12.32 21.96 6.83
CA VAL A 390 12.51 22.01 5.37
C VAL A 390 12.58 23.45 4.84
N SER A 391 12.32 24.45 5.68
CA SER A 391 12.32 25.87 5.29
C SER A 391 11.44 26.09 4.06
N ILE A 392 10.21 25.59 4.10
CA ILE A 392 9.24 25.93 3.07
C ILE A 392 8.91 27.40 3.25
N GLU A 393 9.51 28.23 2.40
CA GLU A 393 9.04 29.58 2.15
C GLU A 393 7.61 29.45 1.62
N GLY A 394 6.63 29.58 2.52
CA GLY A 394 5.24 29.72 2.11
C GLY A 394 5.13 30.95 1.20
N PRO A 395 4.12 31.00 0.31
CA PRO A 395 3.79 32.26 -0.35
C PRO A 395 3.64 33.30 0.77
N ALA A 396 4.48 34.35 0.74
CA ALA A 396 4.53 35.36 1.79
C ALA A 396 3.08 35.74 2.15
N LEU A 397 2.63 35.30 3.33
CA LEU A 397 1.26 35.50 3.79
C LEU A 397 1.09 37.01 3.98
N LEU A 398 0.59 37.68 2.93
CA LEU A 398 0.20 39.08 2.89
C LEU A 398 -1.26 39.23 3.31
#